data_AF-A0A1V5RGG5-F1
#
_entry.id   AF-A0A1V5RGG5-F1
#
_cell.length_a   1.000
_cell.length_b   1.000
_cell.length_c   1.000
_cell.angle_alpha   90.00
_cell.angle_beta   90.00
_cell.angle_gamma   90.00
#
_symmetry.space_group_name_H-M   'P 1'
#
loop_
_entity.id
_entity.type
_entity.pdbx_description
1 polymer ?
#
loop_
_entity_poly.entity_id
_entity_poly.type
_entity_poly.pdbx_seq_one_letter_code
_entity_poly.pdbx_strand_id
1 'polypeptide(L)'
;MQAKRTSKRLLVFLIIAVVLLTLAGVGLLAAYFYLSRQPAETIAWVNPVAAVNAEAVAPDIAVLTLAGEPDDRVVRAALSAGEVETAYATLAYALLIPDSLRGGNWLLLARDAQSRDPERARICYQVALDLASLGPTLNDLARADISLQVAAGYARLDRAWIARLSLAQAENVARYSLTLLPAQRRNLLLQTAQHYRELGDVQLAQAIEGRLEEYAAGPGVVVTASPSLLPALRGTVALPNPVMIALAARQQAAAGLAARWLSAGPSTRETLAQALAQALRNEDAARAAFYDTADTLALADRLALLHDRAVWLTIKARAARGGYGLALVPEWEADAAAIDAQLAEVFTALINGYGQQLDTLDEVEGVQARVELLRQGLLWTRLGLFTDDAEQVLSEQLAEASRQLWTRQGGVGLTLIAQDVQGVRFYLLAGSESALTL
;
A
#
# COMPACT_ATOMS: atom_id res chain seq x y z
N MET A 1 -62.66 60.69 0.43
CA MET A 1 -61.67 59.83 -0.24
C MET A 1 -60.40 60.64 -0.50
N GLN A 2 -59.40 60.55 0.38
CA GLN A 2 -58.09 61.18 0.16
C GLN A 2 -57.21 60.21 -0.64
N ALA A 3 -56.75 60.63 -1.81
CA ALA A 3 -55.85 59.86 -2.67
C ALA A 3 -54.49 59.69 -1.98
N LYS A 4 -54.15 58.45 -1.64
CA LYS A 4 -52.86 58.05 -1.08
C LYS A 4 -51.78 58.31 -2.13
N ARG A 5 -51.12 59.46 -2.03
CA ARG A 5 -49.98 59.85 -2.90
C ARG A 5 -48.80 58.95 -2.53
N THR A 6 -48.77 57.75 -3.08
CA THR A 6 -47.62 56.84 -2.94
C THR A 6 -46.41 57.53 -3.56
N SER A 7 -45.48 57.91 -2.69
CA SER A 7 -44.27 58.64 -3.02
C SER A 7 -43.47 57.83 -4.04
N LYS A 8 -43.42 58.30 -5.30
CA LYS A 8 -42.56 57.74 -6.36
C LYS A 8 -41.11 57.56 -5.88
N ARG A 9 -40.65 58.38 -4.93
CA ARG A 9 -39.31 58.29 -4.32
C ARG A 9 -39.15 57.05 -3.44
N LEU A 10 -40.19 56.65 -2.70
CA LEU A 10 -40.17 55.43 -1.88
C LEU A 10 -40.09 54.19 -2.77
N LEU A 11 -40.83 54.18 -3.88
CA LEU A 11 -40.82 53.08 -4.85
C LEU A 11 -39.46 52.94 -5.54
N VAL A 12 -38.83 54.05 -5.95
CA VAL A 12 -37.47 54.05 -6.50
C VAL A 12 -36.45 53.56 -5.48
N PHE A 13 -36.55 53.98 -4.21
CA PHE A 13 -35.66 53.51 -3.16
C PHE A 13 -35.79 51.99 -2.91
N LEU A 14 -37.02 51.46 -2.88
CA LEU A 14 -37.29 50.03 -2.73
C LEU A 14 -36.73 49.21 -3.89
N ILE A 15 -36.88 49.69 -5.13
CA ILE A 15 -36.32 49.02 -6.31
C ILE A 15 -34.79 48.98 -6.23
N ILE A 16 -34.15 50.10 -5.86
CA ILE A 16 -32.68 50.15 -5.70
C ILE A 16 -32.22 49.21 -4.59
N ALA A 17 -32.92 49.17 -3.46
CA ALA A 17 -32.60 48.27 -2.35
C ALA A 17 -32.72 46.79 -2.72
N VAL A 18 -33.77 46.42 -3.47
CA VAL A 18 -33.95 45.05 -3.96
C VAL A 18 -32.84 44.68 -4.93
N VAL A 19 -32.49 45.55 -5.88
CA VAL A 19 -31.39 45.32 -6.84
C VAL A 19 -30.05 45.15 -6.14
N LEU A 20 -29.75 45.98 -5.12
CA LEU A 20 -28.53 45.85 -4.33
C LEU A 20 -28.48 44.53 -3.55
N LEU A 21 -29.61 44.09 -2.98
CA LEU A 21 -29.70 42.81 -2.28
C LEU A 21 -29.54 41.61 -3.21
N THR A 22 -30.12 41.64 -4.42
CA THR A 22 -29.90 40.58 -5.41
C THR A 22 -28.46 40.54 -5.90
N LEU A 23 -27.83 41.70 -6.14
CA LEU A 23 -26.41 41.75 -6.51
C LEU A 23 -25.51 41.22 -5.39
N ALA A 24 -25.79 41.56 -4.13
CA ALA A 24 -25.07 41.02 -2.98
C ALA A 24 -25.27 39.51 -2.83
N GLY A 25 -26.50 39.01 -3.02
CA GLY A 25 -26.82 37.59 -2.99
C GLY A 25 -26.11 36.80 -4.08
N VAL A 26 -26.11 37.29 -5.32
CA VAL A 26 -25.37 36.69 -6.44
C VAL A 26 -23.86 36.75 -6.20
N GLY A 27 -23.35 37.85 -5.65
CA GLY A 27 -21.94 37.99 -5.26
C GLY A 27 -21.52 36.98 -4.19
N LEU A 28 -22.33 36.78 -3.15
CA LEU A 28 -22.10 35.75 -2.13
C LEU A 28 -22.19 34.34 -2.69
N LEU A 29 -23.11 34.07 -3.63
CA LEU A 29 -23.26 32.76 -4.25
C LEU A 29 -22.11 32.45 -5.20
N ALA A 30 -21.62 33.46 -5.93
CA ALA A 30 -20.42 33.37 -6.76
C ALA A 30 -19.16 33.20 -5.91
N ALA A 31 -19.04 33.93 -4.79
CA ALA A 31 -17.96 33.77 -3.83
C ALA A 31 -17.99 32.38 -3.19
N TYR A 32 -19.18 31.89 -2.80
CA TYR A 32 -19.37 30.53 -2.30
C TYR A 32 -18.96 29.49 -3.36
N PHE A 33 -19.40 29.62 -4.61
CA PHE A 33 -18.99 28.70 -5.67
C PHE A 33 -17.49 28.79 -5.99
N TYR A 34 -16.88 29.97 -5.88
CA TYR A 34 -15.47 30.17 -6.13
C TYR A 34 -14.59 29.65 -4.99
N LEU A 35 -14.99 29.87 -3.73
CA LEU A 35 -14.34 29.34 -2.53
C LEU A 35 -14.58 27.83 -2.34
N SER A 36 -15.74 27.32 -2.78
CA SER A 36 -16.07 25.89 -2.79
C SER A 36 -15.41 25.15 -3.95
N ARG A 37 -15.05 25.87 -5.03
CA ARG A 37 -14.05 25.42 -6.00
C ARG A 37 -12.66 25.62 -5.41
N GLN A 38 -12.36 24.93 -4.31
CA GLN A 38 -10.96 24.60 -4.07
C GLN A 38 -10.50 23.86 -5.34
N PRO A 39 -9.38 24.25 -5.98
CA PRO A 39 -8.78 23.39 -6.99
C PRO A 39 -8.67 22.02 -6.34
N ALA A 40 -9.18 20.98 -7.03
CA ALA A 40 -9.05 19.62 -6.54
C ALA A 40 -7.57 19.46 -6.18
N GLU A 41 -7.31 19.35 -4.87
CA GLU A 41 -5.97 19.07 -4.39
C GLU A 41 -5.56 17.84 -5.19
N THR A 42 -4.55 18.00 -6.03
CA THR A 42 -4.04 16.89 -6.83
C THR A 42 -3.40 15.96 -5.82
N ILE A 43 -4.22 15.06 -5.28
CA ILE A 43 -3.76 13.89 -4.58
C ILE A 43 -2.93 13.20 -5.66
N ALA A 44 -1.62 13.27 -5.58
CA ALA A 44 -0.77 12.40 -6.38
C ALA A 44 -0.54 11.14 -5.56
N TRP A 45 -0.32 10.01 -6.23
CA TRP A 45 0.28 8.89 -5.52
C TRP A 45 1.61 9.35 -4.91
N VAL A 46 1.84 8.97 -3.65
CA VAL A 46 3.06 9.31 -2.92
C VAL A 46 3.80 8.02 -2.68
N ASN A 47 5.02 7.94 -3.20
CA ASN A 47 5.93 6.82 -2.97
C ASN A 47 6.15 6.65 -1.44
N PRO A 48 5.73 5.51 -0.83
CA PRO A 48 5.81 5.33 0.62
C PRO A 48 7.23 5.37 1.17
N VAL A 49 8.20 4.90 0.40
CA VAL A 49 9.61 4.93 0.79
C VAL A 49 10.15 6.36 0.73
N ALA A 50 9.78 7.14 -0.29
CA ALA A 50 10.20 8.54 -0.42
C ALA A 50 9.57 9.46 0.64
N ALA A 51 8.43 9.08 1.21
CA ALA A 51 7.73 9.85 2.25
C ALA A 51 8.30 9.64 3.67
N VAL A 52 9.36 8.84 3.82
CA VAL A 52 10.04 8.68 5.11
C VAL A 52 10.76 9.98 5.50
N ASN A 53 10.47 10.50 6.69
CA ASN A 53 11.20 11.60 7.29
C ASN A 53 12.34 11.05 8.17
N ALA A 54 13.54 10.94 7.60
CA ALA A 54 14.70 10.36 8.27
C ALA A 54 15.05 11.02 9.60
N GLU A 55 14.85 12.33 9.75
CA GLU A 55 15.19 13.07 10.97
C GLU A 55 14.28 12.77 12.16
N ALA A 56 13.06 12.27 11.89
CA ALA A 56 12.08 11.92 12.92
C ALA A 56 12.10 10.42 13.28
N VAL A 57 13.02 9.64 12.71
CA VAL A 57 13.19 8.22 13.04
C VAL A 57 14.01 8.08 14.33
N ALA A 58 13.46 7.38 15.32
CA ALA A 58 14.10 7.04 16.58
C ALA A 58 15.11 5.89 16.39
N PRO A 59 16.43 6.14 16.53
CA PRO A 59 17.43 5.15 16.17
C PRO A 59 17.45 3.90 17.04
N ASP A 60 17.20 4.05 18.33
CA ASP A 60 17.22 2.96 19.31
C ASP A 60 16.21 1.87 19.00
N ILE A 61 15.06 2.24 18.44
CA ILE A 61 14.02 1.30 18.02
C ILE A 61 14.26 0.87 16.57
N ALA A 62 14.61 1.79 15.67
CA ALA A 62 14.75 1.50 14.24
C ALA A 62 15.80 0.42 13.96
N VAL A 63 16.93 0.42 14.67
CA VAL A 63 18.00 -0.57 14.46
C VAL A 63 17.66 -1.96 14.99
N LEU A 64 16.54 -2.17 15.68
CA LEU A 64 16.14 -3.50 16.15
C LEU A 64 15.89 -4.47 14.99
N THR A 65 15.44 -3.98 13.82
CA THR A 65 15.37 -4.83 12.63
C THR A 65 16.76 -5.27 12.17
N LEU A 66 17.79 -4.45 12.41
CA LEU A 66 19.18 -4.82 12.19
C LEU A 66 19.68 -5.86 13.21
N ALA A 67 19.12 -5.85 14.41
CA ALA A 67 19.36 -6.85 15.46
C ALA A 67 18.69 -8.20 15.18
N GLY A 68 17.85 -8.29 14.14
CA GLY A 68 17.10 -9.50 13.80
C GLY A 68 15.71 -9.59 14.44
N GLU A 69 15.24 -8.51 15.07
CA GLU A 69 13.84 -8.46 15.52
C GLU A 69 12.90 -8.40 14.30
N PRO A 70 11.80 -9.17 14.29
CA PRO A 70 10.79 -9.11 13.24
C PRO A 70 10.20 -7.71 13.07
N ASP A 71 10.07 -7.24 11.83
CA ASP A 71 9.58 -5.91 11.49
C ASP A 71 8.23 -5.57 12.15
N ASP A 72 7.29 -6.53 12.23
CA ASP A 72 5.98 -6.34 12.86
C ASP A 72 6.06 -6.10 14.38
N ARG A 73 7.06 -6.67 15.05
CA ARG A 73 7.34 -6.39 16.46
C ARG A 73 7.93 -5.00 16.64
N VAL A 74 8.87 -4.61 15.77
CA VAL A 74 9.49 -3.28 15.82
C VAL A 74 8.46 -2.19 15.53
N VAL A 75 7.55 -2.39 14.56
CA VAL A 75 6.43 -1.46 14.30
C VAL A 75 5.56 -1.27 15.54
N ARG A 76 5.16 -2.35 16.20
CA ARG A 76 4.36 -2.25 17.44
C ARG A 76 5.11 -1.59 18.58
N ALA A 77 6.41 -1.88 18.74
CA ALA A 77 7.25 -1.26 19.75
C ALA A 77 7.36 0.26 19.51
N ALA A 78 7.63 0.67 18.27
CA ALA A 78 7.67 2.07 17.86
C ALA A 78 6.35 2.79 18.15
N LEU A 79 5.21 2.23 17.73
CA LEU A 79 3.90 2.79 18.02
C LEU A 79 3.61 2.90 19.52
N SER A 80 3.99 1.88 20.31
CA SER A 80 3.82 1.91 21.76
C SER A 80 4.68 2.97 22.46
N ALA A 81 5.80 3.35 21.85
CA ALA A 81 6.67 4.43 22.29
C ALA A 81 6.23 5.81 21.76
N GLY A 82 5.20 5.88 20.90
CA GLY A 82 4.77 7.11 20.24
C GLY A 82 5.61 7.51 19.02
N GLU A 83 6.55 6.65 18.60
CA GLU A 83 7.49 6.88 17.50
C GLU A 83 6.88 6.50 16.14
N VAL A 84 5.91 7.30 15.69
CA VAL A 84 5.10 7.04 14.47
C VAL A 84 5.97 6.96 13.22
N GLU A 85 6.95 7.86 13.07
CA GLU A 85 7.83 7.86 11.91
C GLU A 85 8.73 6.61 11.87
N THR A 86 9.20 6.15 13.03
CA THR A 86 9.96 4.91 13.14
C THR A 86 9.14 3.69 12.73
N ALA A 87 7.87 3.65 13.14
CA ALA A 87 6.92 2.62 12.71
C ALA A 87 6.68 2.70 11.19
N TYR A 88 6.49 3.90 10.65
CA TYR A 88 6.30 4.15 9.21
C TYR A 88 7.51 3.69 8.40
N ALA A 89 8.70 4.18 8.73
CA ALA A 89 9.94 3.82 8.05
C ALA A 89 10.19 2.31 8.10
N THR A 90 9.96 1.67 9.25
CA THR A 90 10.10 0.22 9.37
C THR A 90 9.16 -0.53 8.42
N LEU A 91 7.90 -0.10 8.32
CA LEU A 91 6.91 -0.74 7.46
C LEU A 91 7.10 -0.45 5.97
N ALA A 92 7.54 0.77 5.61
CA ALA A 92 7.82 1.18 4.23
C ALA A 92 8.93 0.33 3.58
N TYR A 93 9.96 -0.04 4.35
CA TYR A 93 11.07 -0.87 3.88
C TYR A 93 10.90 -2.37 4.17
N ALA A 94 9.76 -2.80 4.73
CA ALA A 94 9.56 -4.20 5.08
C ALA A 94 9.31 -5.06 3.83
N LEU A 95 10.20 -6.01 3.55
CA LEU A 95 10.02 -6.97 2.45
C LEU A 95 9.43 -8.32 2.89
N LEU A 96 9.63 -8.69 4.16
CA LEU A 96 9.37 -10.05 4.64
C LEU A 96 8.04 -10.20 5.39
N ILE A 97 7.29 -9.11 5.59
CA ILE A 97 5.98 -9.16 6.25
C ILE A 97 4.95 -9.75 5.28
N PRO A 98 4.21 -10.82 5.68
CA PRO A 98 3.07 -11.35 4.93
C PRO A 98 1.98 -10.30 4.69
N ASP A 99 1.26 -10.37 3.56
CA ASP A 99 0.31 -9.32 3.16
C ASP A 99 -0.78 -9.06 4.22
N SER A 100 -1.29 -10.10 4.89
CA SER A 100 -2.29 -9.94 5.95
C SER A 100 -1.78 -9.10 7.12
N LEU A 101 -0.55 -9.35 7.57
CA LEU A 101 0.10 -8.58 8.63
C LEU A 101 0.50 -7.19 8.15
N ARG A 102 0.98 -7.07 6.91
CA ARG A 102 1.36 -5.80 6.29
C ARG A 102 0.16 -4.85 6.22
N GLY A 103 -0.99 -5.34 5.76
CA GLY A 103 -2.24 -4.57 5.67
C GLY A 103 -2.74 -4.13 7.03
N GLY A 104 -2.74 -5.04 8.01
CA GLY A 104 -3.10 -4.71 9.39
C GLY A 104 -2.21 -3.64 10.02
N ASN A 105 -0.89 -3.71 9.80
CA ASN A 105 0.07 -2.72 10.30
C ASN A 105 -0.10 -1.34 9.62
N TRP A 106 -0.36 -1.29 8.31
CA TRP A 106 -0.65 -0.03 7.62
C TRP A 106 -1.93 0.62 8.13
N LEU A 107 -3.00 -0.17 8.34
CA LEU A 107 -4.26 0.32 8.90
C LEU A 107 -4.11 0.78 10.36
N LEU A 108 -3.28 0.10 11.16
CA LEU A 108 -2.99 0.51 12.52
C LEU A 108 -2.27 1.87 12.54
N LEU A 109 -1.22 1.99 11.73
CA LEU A 109 -0.44 3.22 11.59
C LEU A 109 -1.31 4.39 11.07
N ALA A 110 -2.17 4.12 10.09
CA ALA A 110 -3.10 5.12 9.55
C ALA A 110 -4.03 5.68 10.64
N ARG A 111 -4.61 4.81 11.46
CA ARG A 111 -5.50 5.20 12.57
C ARG A 111 -4.76 6.00 13.64
N ASP A 112 -3.54 5.59 13.97
CA ASP A 112 -2.71 6.27 14.96
C ASP A 112 -2.26 7.67 14.50
N ALA A 113 -1.99 7.81 13.19
CA ALA A 113 -1.63 9.08 12.56
C ALA A 113 -2.85 10.00 12.31
N GLN A 114 -4.06 9.46 12.15
CA GLN A 114 -5.24 10.18 11.65
C GLN A 114 -5.51 11.57 12.25
N SER A 115 -5.35 11.73 13.56
CA SER A 115 -5.60 13.02 14.23
C SER A 115 -4.38 13.94 14.30
N ARG A 116 -3.17 13.40 14.18
CA ARG A 116 -1.90 14.12 14.36
C ARG A 116 -1.25 14.50 13.04
N ASP A 117 -1.33 13.61 12.06
CA ASP A 117 -0.79 13.75 10.72
C ASP A 117 -1.77 13.09 9.71
N PRO A 118 -2.81 13.84 9.28
CA PRO A 118 -3.80 13.36 8.32
C PRO A 118 -3.21 12.94 6.97
N GLU A 119 -2.11 13.56 6.55
CA GLU A 119 -1.43 13.21 5.29
C GLU A 119 -0.70 11.88 5.41
N ARG A 120 0.00 11.63 6.52
CA ARG A 120 0.57 10.31 6.82
C ARG A 120 -0.52 9.24 6.86
N ALA A 121 -1.64 9.53 7.52
CA ALA A 121 -2.77 8.61 7.55
C ALA A 121 -3.30 8.31 6.14
N ARG A 122 -3.42 9.33 5.29
CA ARG A 122 -3.82 9.21 3.88
C ARG A 122 -2.89 8.26 3.12
N ILE A 123 -1.58 8.44 3.22
CA ILE A 123 -0.59 7.57 2.56
C ILE A 123 -0.74 6.13 3.05
N CYS A 124 -0.88 5.92 4.36
CA CYS A 124 -1.04 4.59 4.93
C CYS A 124 -2.34 3.91 4.48
N TYR A 125 -3.45 4.65 4.38
CA TYR A 125 -4.71 4.14 3.82
C TYR A 125 -4.60 3.81 2.33
N GLN A 126 -3.86 4.62 1.55
CA GLN A 126 -3.60 4.31 0.15
C GLN A 126 -2.83 2.99 -0.01
N VAL A 127 -1.76 2.80 0.77
CA VAL A 127 -0.98 1.56 0.71
C VAL A 127 -1.81 0.35 1.14
N ALA A 128 -2.65 0.50 2.17
CA ALA A 128 -3.57 -0.56 2.58
C ALA A 128 -4.59 -0.92 1.47
N LEU A 129 -5.09 0.08 0.73
CA LEU A 129 -5.98 -0.14 -0.41
C LEU A 129 -5.27 -0.84 -1.57
N ASP A 130 -4.08 -0.38 -1.93
CA ASP A 130 -3.26 -0.99 -2.97
C ASP A 130 -2.96 -2.46 -2.61
N LEU A 131 -2.69 -2.77 -1.35
CA LEU A 131 -2.50 -4.13 -0.85
C LEU A 131 -3.78 -4.98 -0.90
N ALA A 132 -4.94 -4.40 -0.60
CA ALA A 132 -6.23 -5.09 -0.72
C ALA A 132 -6.51 -5.56 -2.16
N SER A 133 -6.00 -4.84 -3.15
CA SER A 133 -6.17 -5.17 -4.57
C SER A 133 -5.04 -6.03 -5.12
N LEU A 134 -3.80 -5.75 -4.74
CA LEU A 134 -2.60 -6.31 -5.34
C LEU A 134 -1.89 -7.36 -4.49
N GLY A 135 -2.13 -7.45 -3.18
CA GLY A 135 -1.45 -8.42 -2.30
C GLY A 135 -1.74 -9.87 -2.72
N PRO A 136 -0.80 -10.62 -3.30
CA PRO A 136 -1.08 -11.94 -3.87
C PRO A 136 -1.48 -12.98 -2.82
N THR A 137 -1.01 -12.84 -1.58
CA THR A 137 -1.26 -13.81 -0.50
C THR A 137 -2.49 -13.47 0.35
N LEU A 138 -3.18 -12.38 0.03
CA LEU A 138 -4.34 -11.91 0.77
C LEU A 138 -5.62 -12.62 0.30
N ASN A 139 -6.34 -13.24 1.24
CA ASN A 139 -7.64 -13.86 0.97
C ASN A 139 -8.76 -12.81 0.81
N ASP A 140 -9.83 -13.19 0.11
CA ASP A 140 -10.90 -12.25 -0.26
C ASP A 140 -11.63 -11.65 0.96
N LEU A 141 -11.74 -12.38 2.07
CA LEU A 141 -12.34 -11.83 3.30
C LEU A 141 -11.49 -10.68 3.85
N ALA A 142 -10.16 -10.86 3.90
CA ALA A 142 -9.24 -9.85 4.35
C ALA A 142 -9.17 -8.66 3.38
N ARG A 143 -9.29 -8.90 2.06
CA ARG A 143 -9.39 -7.82 1.06
C ARG A 143 -10.60 -6.93 1.31
N ALA A 144 -11.76 -7.54 1.52
CA ALA A 144 -13.00 -6.81 1.79
C ALA A 144 -12.91 -6.03 3.12
N ASP A 145 -12.43 -6.68 4.18
CA ASP A 145 -12.27 -6.05 5.50
C ASP A 145 -11.31 -4.85 5.48
N ILE A 146 -10.15 -5.00 4.84
CA ILE A 146 -9.20 -3.88 4.65
C ILE A 146 -9.89 -2.74 3.87
N SER A 147 -10.63 -3.06 2.80
CA SER A 147 -11.33 -2.05 1.99
C SER A 147 -12.40 -1.29 2.80
N LEU A 148 -13.13 -1.97 3.69
CA LEU A 148 -14.07 -1.34 4.63
C LEU A 148 -13.36 -0.42 5.63
N GLN A 149 -12.24 -0.88 6.21
CA GLN A 149 -11.46 -0.07 7.16
C GLN A 149 -10.83 1.16 6.48
N VAL A 150 -10.34 1.01 5.26
CA VAL A 150 -9.86 2.12 4.41
C VAL A 150 -11.00 3.10 4.12
N ALA A 151 -12.19 2.61 3.77
CA ALA A 151 -13.35 3.46 3.50
C ALA A 151 -13.72 4.33 4.72
N ALA A 152 -13.82 3.70 5.89
CA ALA A 152 -14.07 4.41 7.15
C ALA A 152 -12.94 5.41 7.48
N GLY A 153 -11.69 5.05 7.17
CA GLY A 153 -10.52 5.92 7.30
C GLY A 153 -10.64 7.18 6.46
N TYR A 154 -10.86 7.03 5.16
CA TYR A 154 -11.04 8.15 4.24
C TYR A 154 -12.29 8.98 4.50
N ALA A 155 -13.36 8.38 5.00
CA ALA A 155 -14.56 9.10 5.42
C ALA A 155 -14.24 10.12 6.53
N ARG A 156 -13.45 9.71 7.52
CA ARG A 156 -12.99 10.57 8.63
C ARG A 156 -11.92 11.60 8.22
N LEU A 157 -11.26 11.38 7.09
CA LEU A 157 -10.34 12.36 6.46
C LEU A 157 -11.08 13.29 5.49
N ASP A 158 -12.41 13.30 5.50
CA ASP A 158 -13.28 14.08 4.59
C ASP A 158 -13.03 13.81 3.09
N ARG A 159 -12.48 12.63 2.76
CA ARG A 159 -12.24 12.17 1.37
C ARG A 159 -13.33 11.20 0.94
N ALA A 160 -14.58 11.67 0.98
CA ALA A 160 -15.77 10.84 0.74
C ALA A 160 -15.76 10.10 -0.61
N TRP A 161 -15.11 10.63 -1.64
CA TRP A 161 -15.04 9.94 -2.93
C TRP A 161 -14.11 8.71 -2.92
N ILE A 162 -12.96 8.76 -2.23
CA ILE A 162 -12.07 7.59 -2.05
C ILE A 162 -12.73 6.58 -1.10
N ALA A 163 -13.45 7.07 -0.10
CA ALA A 163 -14.26 6.23 0.77
C ALA A 163 -15.27 5.39 -0.04
N ARG A 164 -16.00 6.03 -0.97
CA ARG A 164 -16.91 5.34 -1.89
C ARG A 164 -16.20 4.33 -2.80
N LEU A 165 -15.04 4.69 -3.35
CA LEU A 165 -14.23 3.79 -4.17
C LEU A 165 -13.87 2.51 -3.39
N SER A 166 -13.47 2.69 -2.13
CA SER A 166 -13.09 1.59 -1.23
C SER A 166 -14.30 0.73 -0.82
N LEU A 167 -15.48 1.34 -0.63
CA LEU A 167 -16.73 0.59 -0.41
C LEU A 167 -17.16 -0.20 -1.65
N ALA A 168 -17.02 0.36 -2.85
CA ALA A 168 -17.32 -0.34 -4.09
C ALA A 168 -16.42 -1.56 -4.26
N GLN A 169 -15.15 -1.48 -3.86
CA GLN A 169 -14.26 -2.64 -3.82
C GLN A 169 -14.75 -3.70 -2.82
N ALA A 170 -15.10 -3.32 -1.59
CA ALA A 170 -15.63 -4.26 -0.59
C ALA A 170 -16.92 -4.94 -1.09
N GLU A 171 -17.81 -4.18 -1.74
CA GLU A 171 -19.02 -4.69 -2.37
C GLU A 171 -18.70 -5.70 -3.48
N ASN A 172 -17.79 -5.35 -4.40
CA ASN A 172 -17.41 -6.22 -5.50
C ASN A 172 -16.84 -7.54 -4.99
N VAL A 173 -15.94 -7.48 -4.00
CA VAL A 173 -15.39 -8.69 -3.37
C VAL A 173 -16.50 -9.54 -2.75
N ALA A 174 -17.43 -8.93 -2.02
CA ALA A 174 -18.54 -9.63 -1.40
C ALA A 174 -19.49 -10.28 -2.43
N ARG A 175 -19.75 -9.61 -3.56
CA ARG A 175 -20.67 -10.09 -4.61
C ARG A 175 -20.06 -11.16 -5.51
N TYR A 176 -18.79 -11.00 -5.87
CA TYR A 176 -18.19 -11.76 -6.98
C TYR A 176 -17.04 -12.69 -6.57
N SER A 177 -16.56 -12.64 -5.33
CA SER A 177 -15.54 -13.60 -4.87
C SER A 177 -16.03 -15.04 -5.06
N LEU A 178 -15.18 -15.88 -5.63
CA LEU A 178 -15.43 -17.32 -5.75
C LEU A 178 -15.05 -18.10 -4.48
N THR A 179 -14.41 -17.47 -3.49
CA THR A 179 -13.90 -18.15 -2.29
C THR A 179 -14.72 -17.86 -1.03
N LEU A 180 -15.52 -16.80 -1.02
CA LEU A 180 -16.36 -16.43 0.12
C LEU A 180 -17.61 -17.32 0.26
N LEU A 181 -17.89 -17.70 1.51
CA LEU A 181 -19.11 -18.41 1.89
C LEU A 181 -20.31 -17.46 1.93
N PRO A 182 -21.56 -17.93 1.71
CA PRO A 182 -22.74 -17.08 1.72
C PRO A 182 -22.93 -16.26 3.00
N ALA A 183 -22.62 -16.84 4.17
CA ALA A 183 -22.69 -16.13 5.45
C ALA A 183 -21.68 -14.99 5.54
N GLN A 184 -20.47 -15.18 4.99
CA GLN A 184 -19.43 -14.14 4.93
C GLN A 184 -19.85 -13.01 3.98
N ARG A 185 -20.38 -13.36 2.79
CA ARG A 185 -20.91 -12.38 1.83
C ARG A 185 -22.02 -11.54 2.44
N ARG A 186 -23.01 -12.18 3.08
CA ARG A 186 -24.11 -11.48 3.77
C ARG A 186 -23.57 -10.48 4.79
N ASN A 187 -22.62 -10.89 5.63
CA ASN A 187 -22.05 -10.04 6.66
C ASN A 187 -21.34 -8.83 6.03
N LEU A 188 -20.48 -9.05 5.03
CA LEU A 188 -19.78 -7.98 4.32
C LEU A 188 -20.76 -7.00 3.65
N LEU A 189 -21.79 -7.49 2.97
CA LEU A 189 -22.80 -6.65 2.31
C LEU A 189 -23.56 -5.77 3.30
N LEU A 190 -23.92 -6.30 4.48
CA LEU A 190 -24.56 -5.52 5.53
C LEU A 190 -23.63 -4.43 6.08
N GLN A 191 -22.35 -4.73 6.28
CA GLN A 191 -21.35 -3.74 6.70
C GLN A 191 -21.16 -2.65 5.62
N THR A 192 -21.03 -3.04 4.35
CA THR A 192 -20.92 -2.12 3.23
C THR A 192 -22.15 -1.20 3.14
N ALA A 193 -23.36 -1.74 3.25
CA ALA A 193 -24.59 -0.94 3.24
C ALA A 193 -24.62 0.05 4.40
N GLN A 194 -24.24 -0.37 5.60
CA GLN A 194 -24.15 0.52 6.76
C GLN A 194 -23.18 1.69 6.51
N HIS A 195 -21.98 1.42 5.98
CA HIS A 195 -21.02 2.48 5.66
C HIS A 195 -21.47 3.41 4.53
N TYR A 196 -22.17 2.91 3.51
CA TYR A 196 -22.80 3.79 2.53
C TYR A 196 -23.82 4.74 3.18
N ARG A 197 -24.64 4.27 4.14
CA ARG A 197 -25.55 5.17 4.87
C ARG A 197 -24.81 6.22 5.68
N GLU A 198 -23.70 5.86 6.32
CA GLU A 198 -22.84 6.79 7.06
C GLU A 198 -22.24 7.89 6.17
N LEU A 199 -21.95 7.57 4.91
CA LEU A 199 -21.52 8.52 3.88
C LEU A 199 -22.66 9.32 3.24
N GLY A 200 -23.91 9.05 3.62
CA GLY A 200 -25.12 9.68 3.05
C GLY A 200 -25.65 9.02 1.77
N ASP A 201 -25.06 7.92 1.31
CA ASP A 201 -25.43 7.21 0.08
C ASP A 201 -26.56 6.20 0.34
N VAL A 202 -27.69 6.69 0.85
CA VAL A 202 -28.83 5.86 1.30
C VAL A 202 -29.39 4.98 0.18
N GLN A 203 -29.39 5.47 -1.06
CA GLN A 203 -29.89 4.71 -2.22
C GLN A 203 -29.04 3.47 -2.52
N LEU A 204 -27.71 3.59 -2.43
CA LEU A 204 -26.79 2.46 -2.63
C LEU A 204 -26.95 1.43 -1.52
N ALA A 205 -27.05 1.89 -0.27
CA ALA A 205 -27.33 1.00 0.87
C ALA A 205 -28.64 0.21 0.69
N GLN A 206 -29.73 0.89 0.31
CA GLN A 206 -31.03 0.26 0.06
C GLN A 206 -30.99 -0.71 -1.12
N ALA A 207 -30.21 -0.43 -2.16
CA ALA A 207 -30.04 -1.33 -3.30
C ALA A 207 -29.36 -2.64 -2.88
N ILE A 208 -28.32 -2.57 -2.04
CA ILE A 208 -27.65 -3.75 -1.48
C ILE A 208 -28.62 -4.56 -0.60
N GLU A 209 -29.33 -3.89 0.32
CA GLU A 209 -30.27 -4.53 1.25
C GLU A 209 -31.43 -5.21 0.51
N GLY A 210 -31.97 -4.56 -0.52
CA GLY A 210 -33.07 -5.08 -1.33
C GLY A 210 -32.69 -6.34 -2.13
N ARG A 211 -31.40 -6.55 -2.42
CA ARG A 211 -30.88 -7.72 -3.14
C ARG A 211 -29.97 -8.59 -2.26
N LEU A 212 -30.04 -8.43 -0.95
CA LEU A 212 -29.09 -9.05 -0.01
C LEU A 212 -29.00 -10.57 -0.17
N GLU A 213 -30.14 -11.26 -0.29
CA GLU A 213 -30.16 -12.71 -0.42
C GLU A 213 -29.58 -13.18 -1.77
N GLU A 214 -29.86 -12.44 -2.84
CA GLU A 214 -29.31 -12.71 -4.18
C GLU A 214 -27.79 -12.52 -4.18
N TYR A 215 -27.30 -11.40 -3.66
CA TYR A 215 -25.88 -11.10 -3.57
C TYR A 215 -25.14 -12.02 -2.60
N ALA A 216 -25.76 -12.44 -1.50
CA ALA A 216 -25.19 -13.40 -0.56
C ALA A 216 -25.08 -14.81 -1.16
N ALA A 217 -26.01 -15.21 -2.04
CA ALA A 217 -25.88 -16.44 -2.81
C ALA A 217 -24.67 -16.39 -3.77
N GLY A 218 -24.34 -15.19 -4.26
CA GLY A 218 -23.20 -14.86 -5.12
C GLY A 218 -23.16 -15.67 -6.42
N PRO A 219 -21.98 -15.97 -6.99
CA PRO A 219 -21.88 -16.53 -8.35
C PRO A 219 -22.35 -17.99 -8.53
N GLY A 220 -22.97 -18.60 -7.51
CA GLY A 220 -23.43 -20.00 -7.56
C GLY A 220 -22.33 -21.06 -7.50
N VAL A 221 -21.06 -20.64 -7.49
CA VAL A 221 -19.88 -21.50 -7.35
C VAL A 221 -19.04 -20.99 -6.17
N VAL A 222 -18.61 -21.92 -5.31
CA VAL A 222 -17.61 -21.65 -4.27
C VAL A 222 -16.46 -22.61 -4.52
N VAL A 223 -15.27 -22.05 -4.74
CA VAL A 223 -14.02 -22.80 -4.91
C VAL A 223 -13.17 -22.66 -3.66
N THR A 224 -12.41 -23.71 -3.36
CA THR A 224 -11.37 -23.63 -2.32
C THR A 224 -10.33 -22.60 -2.77
N ALA A 225 -9.91 -21.71 -1.87
CA ALA A 225 -8.82 -20.80 -2.15
C ALA A 225 -7.54 -21.60 -2.46
N SER A 226 -6.99 -21.42 -3.66
CA SER A 226 -5.72 -22.02 -4.04
C SER A 226 -4.57 -21.40 -3.23
N PRO A 227 -3.58 -22.19 -2.80
CA PRO A 227 -2.37 -21.64 -2.21
C PRO A 227 -1.63 -20.76 -3.23
N SER A 228 -0.88 -19.78 -2.72
CA SER A 228 0.03 -18.95 -3.51
C SER A 228 1.11 -19.81 -4.15
N LEU A 229 1.32 -19.65 -5.46
CA LEU A 229 2.19 -20.51 -6.27
C LEU A 229 3.63 -19.99 -6.31
N LEU A 230 3.85 -18.67 -6.27
CA LEU A 230 5.20 -18.11 -6.39
C LEU A 230 6.19 -18.60 -5.32
N PRO A 231 5.82 -18.73 -4.03
CA PRO A 231 6.73 -19.26 -3.02
C PRO A 231 7.17 -20.70 -3.31
N ALA A 232 6.31 -21.51 -3.94
CA ALA A 232 6.61 -22.90 -4.27
C ALA A 232 7.55 -23.05 -5.48
N LEU A 233 7.62 -22.04 -6.34
CA LEU A 233 8.53 -22.01 -7.51
C LEU A 233 9.96 -21.61 -7.16
N ARG A 234 10.17 -21.14 -5.93
CA ARG A 234 11.47 -20.74 -5.42
C ARG A 234 12.11 -21.91 -4.69
N GLY A 235 13.37 -22.18 -5.02
CA GLY A 235 14.18 -23.15 -4.31
C GLY A 235 14.64 -22.64 -2.95
N THR A 236 15.73 -23.23 -2.45
CA THR A 236 16.31 -22.85 -1.17
C THR A 236 17.81 -22.71 -1.31
N VAL A 237 18.36 -21.59 -0.87
CA VAL A 237 19.81 -21.41 -0.79
C VAL A 237 20.23 -21.28 0.66
N ALA A 238 21.22 -22.04 1.08
CA ALA A 238 21.80 -21.92 2.42
C ALA A 238 22.79 -20.76 2.44
N LEU A 239 22.70 -19.91 3.47
CA LEU A 239 23.69 -18.85 3.66
C LEU A 239 25.06 -19.48 3.99
N PRO A 240 26.13 -19.12 3.29
CA PRO A 240 27.44 -19.67 3.56
C PRO A 240 27.98 -19.15 4.90
N ASN A 241 28.89 -19.92 5.52
CA ASN A 241 29.43 -19.60 6.85
C ASN A 241 29.97 -18.16 7.01
N PRO A 242 30.70 -17.57 6.03
CA PRO A 242 31.12 -16.18 6.11
C PRO A 242 29.96 -15.19 6.25
N VAL A 243 28.85 -15.41 5.53
CA VAL A 243 27.65 -14.56 5.60
C VAL A 243 26.97 -14.74 6.96
N MET A 244 26.85 -15.97 7.46
CA MET A 244 26.25 -16.22 8.78
C MET A 244 27.04 -15.55 9.92
N ILE A 245 28.37 -15.60 9.88
CA ILE A 245 29.24 -14.92 10.86
C ILE A 245 29.04 -13.40 10.80
N ALA A 246 29.04 -12.83 9.60
CA ALA A 246 28.86 -11.38 9.43
C ALA A 246 27.46 -10.92 9.85
N LEU A 247 26.43 -11.70 9.53
CA LEU A 247 25.06 -11.48 9.99
C LEU A 247 24.95 -11.43 11.51
N ALA A 248 25.56 -12.41 12.21
CA ALA A 248 25.57 -12.46 13.66
C ALA A 248 26.30 -11.24 14.25
N ALA A 249 27.41 -10.81 13.64
CA ALA A 249 28.13 -9.62 14.07
C ALA A 249 27.31 -8.34 13.90
N ARG A 250 26.58 -8.18 12.78
CA ARG A 250 25.64 -7.06 12.58
C ARG A 250 24.55 -7.07 13.64
N GLN A 251 23.93 -8.24 13.88
CA GLN A 251 22.86 -8.38 14.87
C GLN A 251 23.32 -7.99 16.28
N GLN A 252 24.51 -8.46 16.68
CA GLN A 252 25.10 -8.13 17.97
C GLN A 252 25.41 -6.63 18.10
N ALA A 253 25.99 -6.01 17.07
CA ALA A 253 26.30 -4.59 17.07
C ALA A 253 25.02 -3.73 17.14
N ALA A 254 23.98 -4.09 16.38
CA ALA A 254 22.69 -3.41 16.38
C ALA A 254 21.97 -3.53 17.73
N ALA A 255 21.95 -4.73 18.33
CA ALA A 255 21.40 -4.93 19.67
C ALA A 255 22.14 -4.12 20.72
N GLY A 256 23.48 -4.05 20.62
CA GLY A 256 24.32 -3.24 21.49
C GLY A 256 24.05 -1.73 21.37
N LEU A 257 23.79 -1.25 20.15
CA LEU A 257 23.38 0.13 19.89
C LEU A 257 22.01 0.41 20.53
N ALA A 258 21.00 -0.39 20.19
CA ALA A 258 19.63 -0.24 20.69
C ALA A 258 19.58 -0.18 22.23
N ALA A 259 20.25 -1.13 22.89
CA ALA A 259 20.21 -1.24 24.35
C ALA A 259 20.86 -0.07 25.10
N ARG A 260 21.78 0.66 24.46
CA ARG A 260 22.60 1.69 25.12
C ARG A 260 22.32 3.10 24.62
N TRP A 261 21.61 3.25 23.50
CA TRP A 261 21.44 4.53 22.82
C TRP A 261 20.93 5.64 23.74
N LEU A 262 19.83 5.40 24.45
CA LEU A 262 19.17 6.42 25.28
C LEU A 262 20.02 6.84 26.49
N SER A 263 20.82 5.94 27.06
CA SER A 263 21.67 6.20 28.23
C SER A 263 23.10 6.64 27.89
N ALA A 264 23.54 6.43 26.64
CA ALA A 264 24.89 6.77 26.19
C ALA A 264 25.05 8.28 25.92
N GLY A 265 26.22 8.81 26.27
CA GLY A 265 26.65 10.15 25.84
C GLY A 265 27.09 10.19 24.36
N PRO A 266 27.27 11.37 23.76
CA PRO A 266 27.53 11.54 22.32
C PRO A 266 28.70 10.70 21.78
N SER A 267 29.85 10.69 22.46
CA SER A 267 31.03 9.92 22.03
C SER A 267 30.80 8.41 22.06
N THR A 268 30.03 7.92 23.04
CA THR A 268 29.66 6.50 23.12
C THR A 268 28.67 6.13 22.02
N ARG A 269 27.71 7.01 21.71
CA ARG A 269 26.79 6.82 20.58
C ARG A 269 27.53 6.74 19.25
N GLU A 270 28.50 7.61 19.04
CA GLU A 270 29.36 7.57 17.84
C GLU A 270 30.13 6.25 17.74
N THR A 271 30.72 5.78 18.84
CA THR A 271 31.43 4.49 18.88
C THR A 271 30.50 3.31 18.56
N LEU A 272 29.27 3.32 19.10
CA LEU A 272 28.26 2.29 18.80
C LEU A 272 27.84 2.31 17.33
N ALA A 273 27.63 3.51 16.76
CA ALA A 273 27.30 3.68 15.35
C ALA A 273 28.43 3.20 14.44
N GLN A 274 29.69 3.54 14.76
CA GLN A 274 30.87 3.06 14.01
C GLN A 274 31.03 1.54 14.07
N ALA A 275 30.76 0.92 15.23
CA ALA A 275 30.79 -0.54 15.37
C ALA A 275 29.74 -1.23 14.49
N LEU A 276 28.50 -0.69 14.47
CA LEU A 276 27.44 -1.18 13.60
C LEU A 276 27.78 -0.96 12.12
N ALA A 277 28.32 0.20 11.77
CA ALA A 277 28.78 0.51 10.41
C ALA A 277 29.81 -0.51 9.90
N GLN A 278 30.80 -0.85 10.75
CA GLN A 278 31.81 -1.83 10.38
C GLN A 278 31.21 -3.23 10.19
N ALA A 279 30.28 -3.63 11.06
CA ALA A 279 29.59 -4.92 10.91
C ALA A 279 28.76 -4.99 9.62
N LEU A 280 28.08 -3.90 9.26
CA LEU A 280 27.33 -3.77 8.01
C LEU A 280 28.24 -3.89 6.78
N ARG A 281 29.41 -3.23 6.77
CA ARG A 281 30.39 -3.37 5.67
C ARG A 281 30.93 -4.79 5.53
N ASN A 282 31.19 -5.46 6.66
CA ASN A 282 31.66 -6.85 6.65
C ASN A 282 30.58 -7.80 6.10
N GLU A 283 29.31 -7.59 6.45
CA GLU A 283 28.20 -8.38 5.90
C GLU A 283 28.01 -8.11 4.40
N ASP A 284 28.12 -6.85 3.96
CA ASP A 284 28.03 -6.49 2.53
C ASP A 284 29.10 -7.21 1.70
N ALA A 285 30.35 -7.21 2.16
CA ALA A 285 31.45 -7.90 1.48
C ALA A 285 31.24 -9.41 1.42
N ALA A 286 30.78 -10.04 2.51
CA ALA A 286 30.49 -11.47 2.55
C ALA A 286 29.32 -11.84 1.61
N ARG A 287 28.28 -11.01 1.56
CA ARG A 287 27.11 -11.20 0.69
C ARG A 287 27.45 -10.98 -0.78
N ALA A 288 28.25 -9.97 -1.11
CA ALA A 288 28.70 -9.73 -2.48
C ALA A 288 29.40 -10.98 -3.05
N ALA A 289 30.36 -11.55 -2.32
CA ALA A 289 31.05 -12.78 -2.72
C ALA A 289 30.09 -13.99 -2.88
N PHE A 290 29.01 -14.04 -2.10
CA PHE A 290 27.98 -15.06 -2.24
C PHE A 290 27.08 -14.82 -3.46
N TYR A 291 26.72 -13.57 -3.75
CA TYR A 291 25.90 -13.22 -4.91
C TYR A 291 26.63 -13.48 -6.24
N ASP A 292 27.95 -13.41 -6.26
CA ASP A 292 28.76 -13.75 -7.43
C ASP A 292 28.66 -15.23 -7.83
N THR A 293 28.10 -16.11 -6.99
CA THR A 293 27.85 -17.52 -7.33
C THR A 293 26.49 -17.75 -8.01
N ALA A 294 25.71 -16.71 -8.31
CA ALA A 294 24.35 -16.85 -8.82
C ALA A 294 24.24 -17.65 -10.13
N ASP A 295 25.22 -17.49 -11.03
CA ASP A 295 25.21 -18.13 -12.35
C ASP A 295 25.48 -19.63 -12.29
N THR A 296 26.04 -20.13 -11.18
CA THR A 296 26.27 -21.57 -10.98
C THR A 296 25.03 -22.30 -10.46
N LEU A 297 23.98 -21.56 -10.06
CA LEU A 297 22.76 -22.12 -9.49
C LEU A 297 21.71 -22.41 -10.57
N ALA A 298 20.91 -23.45 -10.31
CA ALA A 298 19.67 -23.68 -11.05
C ALA A 298 18.69 -22.50 -10.84
N LEU A 299 17.78 -22.30 -11.78
CA LEU A 299 16.89 -21.12 -11.78
C LEU A 299 16.09 -20.97 -10.47
N ALA A 300 15.56 -22.06 -9.91
CA ALA A 300 14.79 -22.02 -8.66
C ALA A 300 15.64 -21.53 -7.47
N ASP A 301 16.89 -21.99 -7.35
CA ASP A 301 17.81 -21.56 -6.29
C ASP A 301 18.36 -20.16 -6.54
N ARG A 302 18.52 -19.77 -7.82
CA ARG A 302 18.84 -18.40 -8.21
C ARG A 302 17.74 -17.43 -7.79
N LEU A 303 16.45 -17.80 -7.90
CA LEU A 303 15.33 -17.01 -7.37
C LEU A 303 15.40 -16.87 -5.85
N ALA A 304 15.83 -17.92 -5.13
CA ALA A 304 16.06 -17.85 -3.68
C ALA A 304 17.15 -16.83 -3.34
N LEU A 305 18.27 -16.87 -4.09
CA LEU A 305 19.39 -15.94 -3.93
C LEU A 305 19.00 -14.49 -4.28
N LEU A 306 18.23 -14.28 -5.35
CA LEU A 306 17.71 -12.96 -5.73
C LEU A 306 16.78 -12.37 -4.66
N HIS A 307 15.96 -13.20 -4.02
CA HIS A 307 15.13 -12.76 -2.89
C HIS A 307 15.98 -12.30 -1.69
N ASP A 308 17.01 -13.05 -1.33
CA ASP A 308 17.95 -12.64 -0.27
C ASP A 308 18.68 -11.34 -0.65
N ARG A 309 19.11 -11.19 -1.91
CA ARG A 309 19.72 -9.96 -2.42
C ARG A 309 18.76 -8.77 -2.37
N ALA A 310 17.48 -8.94 -2.70
CA ALA A 310 16.48 -7.88 -2.60
C ALA A 310 16.30 -7.40 -1.16
N VAL A 311 16.26 -8.33 -0.19
CA VAL A 311 16.19 -8.02 1.24
C VAL A 311 17.43 -7.23 1.68
N TRP A 312 18.63 -7.69 1.32
CA TRP A 312 19.87 -7.01 1.69
C TRP A 312 19.97 -5.61 1.07
N LEU A 313 19.66 -5.46 -0.22
CA LEU A 313 19.66 -4.16 -0.87
C LEU A 313 18.61 -3.20 -0.29
N THR A 314 17.47 -3.70 0.17
CA THR A 314 16.47 -2.87 0.85
C THR A 314 16.96 -2.38 2.21
N ILE A 315 17.72 -3.20 2.94
CA ILE A 315 18.43 -2.77 4.16
C ILE A 315 19.45 -1.68 3.84
N LYS A 316 20.24 -1.84 2.77
CA LYS A 316 21.20 -0.83 2.31
C LYS A 316 20.52 0.47 1.89
N ALA A 317 19.44 0.40 1.12
CA ALA A 317 18.66 1.57 0.70
C ALA A 317 18.03 2.31 1.89
N ARG A 318 17.53 1.57 2.89
CA ARG A 318 17.04 2.15 4.14
C ARG A 318 18.16 2.89 4.88
N ALA A 319 19.34 2.29 4.99
CA ALA A 319 20.49 2.93 5.63
C ALA A 319 20.98 4.17 4.85
N ALA A 320 21.11 4.06 3.53
CA ALA A 320 21.53 5.14 2.63
C ALA A 320 20.60 6.37 2.67
N ARG A 321 19.32 6.17 2.99
CA ARG A 321 18.31 7.24 3.09
C ARG A 321 18.07 7.68 4.53
N GLY A 322 18.91 7.26 5.48
CA GLY A 322 18.76 7.63 6.89
C GLY A 322 17.53 7.02 7.58
N GLY A 323 16.90 5.99 7.01
CA GLY A 323 15.69 5.33 7.54
C GLY A 323 15.90 4.55 8.85
N TYR A 324 17.10 4.63 9.44
CA TYR A 324 17.42 4.19 10.80
C TYR A 324 17.61 5.37 11.78
N GLY A 325 17.35 6.61 11.35
CA GLY A 325 17.54 7.82 12.15
C GLY A 325 19.00 8.22 12.38
N LEU A 326 19.93 7.55 11.69
CA LEU A 326 21.38 7.75 11.80
C LEU A 326 22.05 7.56 10.46
N ALA A 327 23.11 8.34 10.23
CA ALA A 327 24.09 8.07 9.18
C ALA A 327 24.96 6.87 9.59
N LEU A 328 24.57 5.67 9.16
CA LEU A 328 25.25 4.43 9.53
C LEU A 328 26.49 4.18 8.66
N VAL A 329 26.34 4.21 7.34
CA VAL A 329 27.39 3.89 6.38
C VAL A 329 27.45 5.00 5.33
N PRO A 330 28.28 6.05 5.54
CA PRO A 330 28.29 7.23 4.68
C PRO A 330 28.56 6.92 3.20
N GLU A 331 29.31 5.85 2.92
CA GLU A 331 29.57 5.42 1.55
C GLU A 331 28.28 4.99 0.83
N TRP A 332 27.33 4.38 1.55
CA TRP A 332 26.04 3.99 0.98
C TRP A 332 25.12 5.18 0.71
N GLU A 333 25.21 6.25 1.51
CA GLU A 333 24.47 7.49 1.26
C GLU A 333 24.95 8.16 -0.03
N ALA A 334 26.27 8.19 -0.25
CA ALA A 334 26.86 8.69 -1.49
C ALA A 334 26.47 7.84 -2.71
N ASP A 335 26.31 6.52 -2.52
CA ASP A 335 25.95 5.57 -3.57
C ASP A 335 24.43 5.27 -3.66
N ALA A 336 23.56 6.09 -3.06
CA ALA A 336 22.13 5.80 -2.98
C ALA A 336 21.49 5.51 -4.36
N ALA A 337 21.84 6.28 -5.39
CA ALA A 337 21.34 6.07 -6.75
C ALA A 337 21.81 4.74 -7.37
N ALA A 338 23.03 4.29 -7.04
CA ALA A 338 23.54 3.01 -7.50
C ALA A 338 22.86 1.83 -6.76
N ILE A 339 22.52 2.01 -5.48
CA ILE A 339 21.72 1.03 -4.73
C ILE A 339 20.33 0.91 -5.32
N ASP A 340 19.70 2.03 -5.71
CA ASP A 340 18.39 2.04 -6.36
C ASP A 340 18.39 1.35 -7.72
N ALA A 341 19.42 1.58 -8.53
CA ALA A 341 19.61 0.87 -9.79
C ALA A 341 19.74 -0.65 -9.56
N GLN A 342 20.53 -1.07 -8.57
CA GLN A 342 20.67 -2.48 -8.22
C GLN A 342 19.36 -3.10 -7.70
N LEU A 343 18.55 -2.37 -6.94
CA LEU A 343 17.23 -2.82 -6.53
C LEU A 343 16.32 -3.05 -7.75
N ALA A 344 16.28 -2.09 -8.68
CA ALA A 344 15.52 -2.22 -9.92
C ALA A 344 15.96 -3.43 -10.76
N GLU A 345 17.27 -3.66 -10.88
CA GLU A 345 17.83 -4.84 -11.55
C GLU A 345 17.39 -6.15 -10.88
N VAL A 346 17.47 -6.22 -9.54
CA VAL A 346 17.11 -7.44 -8.79
C VAL A 346 15.62 -7.74 -8.89
N PHE A 347 14.74 -6.74 -8.75
CA PHE A 347 13.29 -6.96 -8.93
C PHE A 347 12.94 -7.33 -10.37
N THR A 348 13.58 -6.71 -11.36
CA THR A 348 13.43 -7.11 -12.77
C THR A 348 13.85 -8.57 -12.98
N ALA A 349 14.97 -8.98 -12.40
CA ALA A 349 15.46 -10.35 -12.46
C ALA A 349 14.52 -11.34 -11.75
N LEU A 350 13.93 -10.96 -10.61
CA LEU A 350 12.89 -11.76 -9.93
C LEU A 350 11.66 -11.95 -10.82
N ILE A 351 11.12 -10.87 -11.40
CA ILE A 351 9.95 -10.94 -12.28
C ILE A 351 10.23 -11.84 -13.49
N ASN A 352 11.36 -11.65 -14.15
CA ASN A 352 11.75 -12.45 -15.31
C ASN A 352 12.00 -13.92 -14.95
N GLY A 353 12.71 -14.19 -13.85
CA GLY A 353 13.02 -15.55 -13.42
C GLY A 353 11.78 -16.33 -12.97
N TYR A 354 10.85 -15.68 -12.25
CA TYR A 354 9.54 -16.27 -11.98
C TYR A 354 8.79 -16.52 -13.27
N GLY A 355 8.79 -15.54 -14.19
CA GLY A 355 8.16 -15.66 -15.49
C GLY A 355 8.59 -16.90 -16.27
N GLN A 356 9.87 -17.27 -16.21
CA GLN A 356 10.41 -18.51 -16.81
C GLN A 356 9.95 -19.77 -16.07
N GLN A 357 9.85 -19.74 -14.73
CA GLN A 357 9.32 -20.87 -13.95
C GLN A 357 7.84 -21.13 -14.27
N LEU A 358 7.06 -20.06 -14.52
CA LEU A 358 5.64 -20.18 -14.88
C LEU A 358 5.44 -20.97 -16.18
N ASP A 359 6.39 -20.89 -17.11
CA ASP A 359 6.32 -21.60 -18.40
C ASP A 359 6.47 -23.13 -18.24
N THR A 360 6.83 -23.61 -17.04
CA THR A 360 6.90 -25.04 -16.71
C THR A 360 5.60 -25.59 -16.11
N LEU A 361 4.66 -24.71 -15.74
CA LEU A 361 3.37 -25.09 -15.16
C LEU A 361 2.38 -25.50 -16.25
N ASP A 362 1.32 -26.20 -15.86
CA ASP A 362 0.20 -26.40 -16.78
C ASP A 362 -0.51 -25.08 -17.10
N GLU A 363 -1.35 -25.09 -18.14
CA GLU A 363 -1.97 -23.87 -18.65
C GLU A 363 -2.89 -23.17 -17.64
N VAL A 364 -3.52 -23.91 -16.72
CA VAL A 364 -4.42 -23.36 -15.70
C VAL A 364 -3.60 -22.74 -14.56
N GLU A 365 -2.65 -23.51 -14.02
CA GLU A 365 -1.76 -23.05 -12.96
C GLU A 365 -0.89 -21.87 -13.42
N GLY A 366 -0.37 -21.93 -14.65
CA GLY A 366 0.47 -20.90 -15.25
C GLY A 366 -0.22 -19.54 -15.38
N VAL A 367 -1.49 -19.50 -15.82
CA VAL A 367 -2.25 -18.24 -15.90
C VAL A 367 -2.54 -17.69 -14.50
N GLN A 368 -2.91 -18.52 -13.54
CA GLN A 368 -3.14 -18.08 -12.16
C GLN A 368 -1.85 -17.51 -11.54
N ALA A 369 -0.74 -18.21 -11.67
CA ALA A 369 0.56 -17.78 -11.17
C ALA A 369 1.08 -16.53 -11.88
N ARG A 370 0.72 -16.32 -13.16
CA ARG A 370 1.04 -15.09 -13.92
C ARG A 370 0.32 -13.88 -13.33
N VAL A 371 -0.97 -14.01 -13.01
CA VAL A 371 -1.73 -12.95 -12.32
C VAL A 371 -1.10 -12.65 -10.95
N GLU A 372 -0.71 -13.69 -10.21
CA GLU A 372 -0.03 -13.55 -8.91
C GLU A 372 1.30 -12.78 -9.04
N LEU A 373 2.14 -13.15 -10.02
CA LEU A 373 3.43 -12.50 -10.29
C LEU A 373 3.27 -11.02 -10.61
N LEU A 374 2.36 -10.69 -11.52
CA LEU A 374 2.16 -9.33 -11.98
C LEU A 374 1.55 -8.46 -10.88
N ARG A 375 0.65 -9.02 -10.05
CA ARG A 375 0.16 -8.38 -8.82
C ARG A 375 1.29 -8.08 -7.84
N GLN A 376 2.18 -9.04 -7.60
CA GLN A 376 3.33 -8.86 -6.72
C GLN A 376 4.30 -7.79 -7.23
N GLY A 377 4.62 -7.81 -8.53
CA GLY A 377 5.50 -6.83 -9.17
C GLY A 377 4.93 -5.42 -9.07
N LEU A 378 3.65 -5.27 -9.39
CA LEU A 378 2.97 -3.98 -9.31
C LEU A 378 2.86 -3.49 -7.86
N LEU A 379 2.61 -4.39 -6.90
CA LEU A 379 2.62 -4.05 -5.48
C LEU A 379 4.00 -3.53 -5.04
N TRP A 380 5.11 -4.12 -5.49
CA TRP A 380 6.45 -3.60 -5.18
C TRP A 380 6.66 -2.18 -5.70
N THR A 381 6.15 -1.86 -6.91
CA THR A 381 6.15 -0.49 -7.44
C THR A 381 5.32 0.44 -6.56
N ARG A 382 4.09 0.05 -6.20
CA ARG A 382 3.19 0.86 -5.35
C ARG A 382 3.68 1.05 -3.92
N LEU A 383 4.55 0.16 -3.44
CA LEU A 383 5.26 0.29 -2.16
C LEU A 383 6.53 1.16 -2.26
N GLY A 384 6.93 1.58 -3.46
CA GLY A 384 8.15 2.36 -3.69
C GLY A 384 9.45 1.53 -3.61
N LEU A 385 9.35 0.21 -3.68
CA LEU A 385 10.48 -0.72 -3.61
C LEU A 385 11.03 -1.05 -5.01
N PHE A 386 10.18 -0.98 -6.03
CA PHE A 386 10.53 -1.17 -7.43
C PHE A 386 10.28 0.12 -8.23
N THR A 387 10.91 0.25 -9.41
CA THR A 387 10.86 1.49 -10.21
C THR A 387 9.44 1.83 -10.66
N ASP A 388 9.12 3.12 -10.64
CA ASP A 388 7.82 3.68 -11.03
C ASP A 388 7.59 3.52 -12.55
N ASP A 389 8.67 3.50 -13.35
CA ASP A 389 8.59 3.32 -14.81
C ASP A 389 8.00 1.96 -15.23
N ALA A 390 8.02 0.97 -14.33
CA ALA A 390 7.44 -0.35 -14.57
C ALA A 390 5.92 -0.40 -14.36
N GLU A 391 5.31 0.59 -13.68
CA GLU A 391 3.90 0.55 -13.26
C GLU A 391 2.97 0.35 -14.45
N GLN A 392 3.16 1.11 -15.53
CA GLN A 392 2.29 1.06 -16.70
C GLN A 392 2.37 -0.31 -17.40
N VAL A 393 3.59 -0.79 -17.68
CA VAL A 393 3.78 -2.06 -18.38
C VAL A 393 3.24 -3.23 -17.56
N LEU A 394 3.51 -3.27 -16.26
CA LEU A 394 2.99 -4.31 -15.36
C LEU A 394 1.46 -4.25 -15.26
N SER A 395 0.88 -3.05 -15.20
CA SER A 395 -0.57 -2.84 -15.17
C SER A 395 -1.25 -3.37 -16.43
N GLU A 396 -0.72 -3.09 -17.61
CA GLU A 396 -1.26 -3.56 -18.89
C GLU A 396 -1.19 -5.09 -19.00
N GLN A 397 -0.04 -5.68 -18.63
CA GLN A 397 0.12 -7.13 -18.61
C GLN A 397 -0.82 -7.80 -17.61
N LEU A 398 -1.02 -7.18 -16.44
CA LEU A 398 -1.88 -7.71 -15.39
C LEU A 398 -3.35 -7.66 -15.79
N ALA A 399 -3.78 -6.60 -16.45
CA ALA A 399 -5.14 -6.51 -17.01
C ALA A 399 -5.39 -7.63 -18.01
N GLU A 400 -4.44 -7.91 -18.90
CA GLU A 400 -4.55 -8.99 -19.88
C GLU A 400 -4.60 -10.37 -19.21
N ALA A 401 -3.65 -10.68 -18.33
CA ALA A 401 -3.62 -11.95 -17.61
C ALA A 401 -4.89 -12.17 -16.75
N SER A 402 -5.40 -11.10 -16.13
CA SER A 402 -6.63 -11.17 -15.32
C SER A 402 -7.86 -11.45 -16.19
N ARG A 403 -7.97 -10.83 -17.38
CA ARG A 403 -9.05 -11.13 -18.34
C ARG A 403 -8.98 -12.56 -18.88
N GLN A 404 -7.78 -13.05 -19.14
CA GLN A 404 -7.58 -14.44 -19.57
C GLN A 404 -8.03 -15.41 -18.47
N LEU A 405 -7.64 -15.18 -17.21
CA LEU A 405 -8.06 -15.98 -16.07
C LEU A 405 -9.59 -15.97 -15.89
N TRP A 406 -10.18 -14.78 -15.94
CA TRP A 406 -11.63 -14.59 -15.82
C TRP A 406 -12.41 -15.31 -16.93
N THR A 407 -11.93 -15.25 -18.17
CA THR A 407 -12.52 -15.97 -19.31
C THR A 407 -12.47 -17.48 -19.11
N ARG A 408 -11.34 -18.02 -18.63
CA ARG A 408 -11.20 -19.45 -18.30
C ARG A 408 -12.12 -19.90 -17.17
N GLN A 409 -12.39 -19.01 -16.23
CA GLN A 409 -13.36 -19.25 -15.16
C GLN A 409 -14.81 -19.17 -15.63
N GLY A 410 -15.07 -18.92 -16.93
CA GLY A 410 -16.42 -18.84 -17.49
C GLY A 410 -17.07 -17.48 -17.33
N GLY A 411 -16.28 -16.42 -17.15
CA GLY A 411 -16.79 -15.05 -16.98
C GLY A 411 -17.35 -14.77 -15.59
N VAL A 412 -16.96 -15.56 -14.59
CA VAL A 412 -17.32 -15.35 -13.18
C VAL A 412 -16.07 -15.04 -12.35
N GLY A 413 -16.27 -14.39 -11.21
CA GLY A 413 -15.18 -14.03 -10.30
C GLY A 413 -14.79 -12.55 -10.36
N LEU A 414 -13.63 -12.27 -9.78
CA LEU A 414 -13.04 -10.93 -9.70
C LEU A 414 -11.94 -10.78 -10.75
N THR A 415 -11.91 -9.65 -11.44
CA THR A 415 -10.80 -9.20 -12.27
C THR A 415 -10.18 -7.93 -11.68
N LEU A 416 -8.90 -7.69 -11.95
CA LEU A 416 -8.26 -6.44 -11.58
C LEU A 416 -8.53 -5.38 -12.66
N ILE A 417 -8.89 -4.17 -12.24
CA ILE A 417 -8.98 -3.00 -13.10
C ILE A 417 -8.08 -1.89 -12.57
N ALA A 418 -7.52 -1.09 -13.48
CA ALA A 418 -6.88 0.17 -13.17
C ALA A 418 -7.87 1.30 -13.46
N GLN A 419 -8.03 2.23 -12.53
CA GLN A 419 -8.90 3.40 -12.69
C GLN A 419 -8.14 4.66 -12.34
N ASP A 420 -8.08 5.58 -13.30
CA ASP A 420 -7.51 6.91 -13.08
C ASP A 420 -8.62 7.87 -12.61
N VAL A 421 -8.55 8.32 -11.36
CA VAL A 421 -9.53 9.23 -10.75
C VAL A 421 -8.80 10.46 -10.24
N GLN A 422 -9.17 11.64 -10.77
CA GLN A 422 -8.55 12.93 -10.41
C GLN A 422 -7.01 12.96 -10.55
N GLY A 423 -6.46 12.19 -11.50
CA GLY A 423 -5.00 12.09 -11.72
C GLY A 423 -4.29 11.07 -10.84
N VAL A 424 -5.01 10.29 -10.02
CA VAL A 424 -4.47 9.16 -9.26
C VAL A 424 -4.89 7.86 -9.91
N ARG A 425 -3.92 6.96 -10.09
CA ARG A 425 -4.19 5.57 -10.44
C ARG A 425 -4.54 4.75 -9.21
N PHE A 426 -5.68 4.08 -9.27
CA PHE A 426 -6.14 3.08 -8.31
C PHE A 426 -6.21 1.72 -8.97
N TYR A 427 -5.83 0.68 -8.22
CA TYR A 427 -6.05 -0.70 -8.59
C TYR A 427 -7.21 -1.24 -7.79
N LEU A 428 -8.22 -1.80 -8.46
CA LEU A 428 -9.44 -2.28 -7.83
C LEU A 428 -9.82 -3.67 -8.32
N LEU A 429 -10.57 -4.38 -7.49
CA LEU A 429 -11.19 -5.65 -7.87
C LEU A 429 -12.63 -5.39 -8.34
N ALA A 430 -12.95 -5.87 -9.53
CA ALA A 430 -14.23 -5.68 -10.21
C ALA A 430 -14.85 -7.03 -10.61
N GLY A 431 -16.18 -7.10 -10.59
CA GLY A 431 -16.93 -8.26 -11.06
C GLY A 431 -17.39 -8.16 -12.51
N SER A 432 -18.13 -9.18 -12.95
CA SER A 432 -18.59 -9.35 -14.33
C SER A 432 -19.46 -8.20 -14.87
N GLU A 433 -20.33 -7.58 -14.05
CA GLU A 433 -21.17 -6.45 -14.48
C GLU A 433 -20.35 -5.17 -14.73
N SER A 434 -19.24 -4.99 -14.01
CA SER A 434 -18.37 -3.81 -14.13
C SER A 434 -17.29 -3.99 -15.20
N ALA A 435 -16.79 -5.21 -15.38
CA ALA A 435 -15.76 -5.54 -16.37
C ALA A 435 -16.24 -5.40 -17.83
N LEU A 436 -17.56 -5.44 -18.08
CA LEU A 436 -18.16 -5.32 -19.42
C LEU A 436 -18.38 -3.87 -19.89
N THR A 437 -18.06 -2.87 -19.05
CA THR A 437 -18.21 -1.44 -19.38
C THR A 437 -16.88 -0.74 -19.70
N LEU A 438 -15.82 -1.53 -19.93
CA LEU A 438 -14.49 -1.06 -20.36
C LEU A 438 -14.23 -1.41 -21.82
#